data_AF-A0A6C0IV79-F1
#
_entry.id   AF-A0A6C0IV79-F1
#
_cell.length_a   1.000
_cell.length_b   1.000
_cell.length_c   1.000
_cell.angle_alpha   90.00
_cell.angle_beta   90.00
_cell.angle_gamma   90.00
#
_symmetry.space_group_name_H-M   'P 1'
#
loop_
_entity.id
_entity.type
_entity.pdbx_description
1 polymer ?
#
loop_
_entity_poly.entity_id
_entity_poly.type
_entity_poly.pdbx_seq_one_letter_code
_entity_poly.pdbx_strand_id
1 'polypeptide(L)'
;MTTEGNLTDDGFIIFRDILPSSAIDEARAAMTDPNVDGIDYMRLQEYIYGFMIKSINTSLNWNADFVKYRASDGNNSADASVWHRDVFSCNSGRDMVPSHTLLSYLDIAHVNVLVGSHKNMSLNLADALVQLITKKKTIEMHPGDLMLFNSGLIHCGIFVDVGQNHRRLIQVFEVYPSRTALREHDRNVLHIKQWSKNQMLQTLSRFYIIISVLNFFTYLTVSTGHGFVDCIRKKYYSSEGVRPRLTVVVNTRQPDNHYIMMHTTTDATEEETRRIALLTMEAPNVFYFSLCMVIVLCIVVYVKKTRIV
;
A
#
# COMPACT_ATOMS: atom_id res chain seq x y z
N MET A 1 21.09 6.58 16.20
CA MET A 1 20.10 5.89 15.35
C MET A 1 19.46 4.80 16.19
N THR A 2 18.16 4.90 16.43
CA THR A 2 17.38 3.88 17.12
C THR A 2 16.53 3.14 16.08
N THR A 3 16.37 1.83 16.28
CA THR A 3 15.53 0.99 15.43
C THR A 3 14.40 0.37 16.22
N GLU A 4 13.22 0.30 15.64
CA GLU A 4 12.05 -0.39 16.23
C GLU A 4 11.56 -1.51 15.32
N GLY A 5 11.34 -2.69 15.90
CA GLY A 5 10.87 -3.88 15.20
C GLY A 5 11.98 -4.73 14.58
N ASN A 6 11.59 -5.91 14.09
CA ASN A 6 12.45 -6.87 13.41
C ASN A 6 11.84 -7.30 12.08
N LEU A 7 12.58 -7.13 10.97
CA LEU A 7 12.07 -7.42 9.63
C LEU A 7 11.66 -8.90 9.43
N THR A 8 12.37 -9.83 10.05
CA THR A 8 12.06 -11.26 9.97
C THR A 8 10.83 -11.60 10.81
N ASP A 9 10.77 -11.10 12.05
CA ASP A 9 9.75 -11.51 13.01
C ASP A 9 8.47 -10.71 12.93
N ASP A 10 8.60 -9.38 12.93
CA ASP A 10 7.48 -8.45 12.91
C ASP A 10 7.03 -8.15 11.48
N GLY A 11 7.93 -8.32 10.51
CA GLY A 11 7.70 -8.01 9.10
C GLY A 11 8.00 -6.56 8.75
N PHE A 12 8.49 -5.76 9.70
CA PHE A 12 8.92 -4.38 9.47
C PHE A 12 10.05 -3.97 10.42
N ILE A 13 10.75 -2.90 10.04
CA ILE A 13 11.71 -2.18 10.86
C ILE A 13 11.52 -0.68 10.61
N ILE A 14 11.61 0.11 11.67
CA ILE A 14 11.60 1.57 11.61
C ILE A 14 12.98 2.07 12.00
N PHE A 15 13.52 2.98 11.21
CA PHE A 15 14.75 3.72 11.51
C PHE A 15 14.36 5.13 11.91
N ARG A 16 14.52 5.47 13.20
CA ARG A 16 14.11 6.77 13.72
C ARG A 16 15.14 7.84 13.44
N ASP A 17 14.66 9.02 13.02
CA ASP A 17 15.47 10.22 12.76
C ASP A 17 16.72 9.94 11.91
N ILE A 18 16.59 9.05 10.92
CA ILE A 18 17.72 8.61 10.07
C ILE A 18 17.95 9.56 8.89
N LEU A 19 16.94 10.32 8.50
CA LEU A 19 17.02 11.28 7.40
C LEU A 19 17.31 12.69 7.95
N PRO A 20 18.28 13.43 7.39
CA PRO A 20 18.59 14.77 7.84
C PRO A 20 17.48 15.76 7.48
N SER A 21 17.24 16.75 8.33
CA SER A 21 16.19 17.76 8.12
C SER A 21 16.31 18.50 6.79
N SER A 22 17.52 18.78 6.32
CA SER A 22 17.75 19.42 5.02
C SER A 22 17.20 18.60 3.85
N ALA A 23 17.37 17.27 3.89
CA ALA A 23 16.84 16.37 2.85
C ALA A 23 15.31 16.32 2.89
N ILE A 24 14.72 16.37 4.09
CA ILE A 24 13.27 16.42 4.26
C ILE A 24 12.71 17.70 3.64
N ASP A 25 13.33 18.85 3.89
CA ASP A 25 12.90 20.13 3.36
C ASP A 25 13.05 20.21 1.84
N GLU A 26 14.13 19.65 1.29
CA GLU A 26 14.32 19.49 -0.16
C GLU A 26 13.23 18.61 -0.79
N ALA A 27 12.91 17.47 -0.17
CA ALA A 27 11.85 16.58 -0.65
C ALA A 27 10.48 17.26 -0.58
N ARG A 28 10.20 18.04 0.46
CA ARG A 28 8.97 18.82 0.58
C ARG A 28 8.84 19.84 -0.55
N ALA A 29 9.91 20.56 -0.87
CA ALA A 29 9.93 21.51 -1.99
C ALA A 29 9.75 20.82 -3.36
N ALA A 30 10.24 19.58 -3.50
CA ALA A 30 10.01 18.77 -4.68
C ALA A 30 8.56 18.28 -4.80
N MET A 31 7.84 18.12 -3.69
CA MET A 31 6.42 17.70 -3.69
C MET A 31 5.44 18.86 -3.76
N THR A 32 5.78 20.02 -3.18
CA THR A 32 4.87 21.18 -3.10
C THR A 32 5.60 22.44 -3.57
N ASP A 33 5.03 23.14 -4.55
CA ASP A 33 5.43 24.50 -4.94
C ASP A 33 4.17 25.36 -5.02
N PRO A 34 4.09 26.48 -4.28
CA PRO A 34 2.90 27.33 -4.28
C PRO A 34 2.59 27.97 -5.63
N ASN A 35 3.55 27.99 -6.57
CA ASN A 35 3.41 28.64 -7.87
C ASN A 35 3.24 27.65 -9.03
N VAL A 36 3.46 26.35 -8.80
CA VAL A 36 3.46 25.33 -9.87
C VAL A 36 2.89 24.01 -9.35
N ASP A 37 1.83 23.54 -10.00
CA ASP A 37 1.19 22.26 -9.66
C ASP A 37 2.09 21.05 -10.02
N GLY A 38 1.97 20.00 -9.21
CA GLY A 38 2.61 18.71 -9.43
C GLY A 38 3.89 18.49 -8.63
N ILE A 39 4.54 17.36 -8.90
CA ILE A 39 5.73 16.86 -8.22
C ILE A 39 6.94 16.92 -9.16
N ASP A 40 8.07 17.39 -8.66
CA ASP A 40 9.37 17.28 -9.30
C ASP A 40 9.99 15.89 -9.02
N TYR A 41 9.72 14.93 -9.91
CA TYR A 41 10.16 13.55 -9.74
C TYR A 41 11.68 13.38 -9.88
N MET A 42 12.37 14.29 -10.59
CA MET A 42 13.84 14.25 -10.71
C MET A 42 14.50 14.57 -9.38
N ARG A 43 14.08 15.67 -8.74
CA ARG A 43 14.59 16.04 -7.40
C ARG A 43 14.22 15.00 -6.35
N LEU A 44 13.04 14.39 -6.44
CA LEU A 44 12.67 13.28 -5.57
C LEU A 44 13.55 12.04 -5.78
N GLN A 45 13.97 11.77 -7.02
CA GLN A 45 14.86 10.64 -7.28
C GLN A 45 16.23 10.84 -6.60
N GLU A 46 16.75 12.07 -6.58
CA GLU A 46 17.95 12.42 -5.81
C GLU A 46 17.75 12.18 -4.32
N TYR A 47 16.59 12.56 -3.77
CA TYR A 47 16.25 12.29 -2.38
C TYR A 47 16.19 10.77 -2.07
N ILE A 48 15.54 10.00 -2.93
CA ILE A 48 15.37 8.56 -2.77
C ILE A 48 16.72 7.83 -2.78
N TYR A 49 17.56 8.08 -3.79
CA TYR A 49 18.86 7.41 -3.88
C TYR A 49 19.86 7.96 -2.86
N GLY A 50 19.94 9.29 -2.74
CA GLY A 50 20.93 9.99 -1.91
C GLY A 50 20.72 9.79 -0.42
N PHE A 51 19.47 9.64 0.02
CA PHE A 51 19.13 9.51 1.44
C PHE A 51 18.40 8.21 1.76
N MET A 52 17.22 7.93 1.18
CA MET A 52 16.41 6.76 1.59
C MET A 52 17.15 5.42 1.37
N ILE A 53 17.60 5.15 0.14
CA ILE A 53 18.29 3.92 -0.23
C ILE A 53 19.68 3.85 0.42
N LYS A 54 20.42 4.97 0.43
CA LYS A 54 21.73 5.04 1.08
C LYS A 54 21.65 4.68 2.57
N SER A 55 20.63 5.18 3.28
CA SER A 55 20.43 4.92 4.70
C SER A 55 20.15 3.45 5.00
N ILE A 56 19.29 2.79 4.21
CA ILE A 56 19.05 1.34 4.39
C ILE A 56 20.28 0.50 4.01
N ASN A 57 21.02 0.87 2.96
CA ASN A 57 22.23 0.17 2.54
C ASN A 57 23.29 0.21 3.63
N THR A 58 23.47 1.38 4.24
CA THR A 58 24.42 1.56 5.35
C THR A 58 23.96 0.79 6.59
N SER A 59 22.67 0.87 6.94
CA SER A 59 22.15 0.31 8.19
C SER A 59 22.03 -1.21 8.18
N LEU A 60 21.69 -1.80 7.03
CA LEU A 60 21.47 -3.24 6.87
C LEU A 60 22.64 -3.95 6.18
N ASN A 61 23.69 -3.21 5.80
CA ASN A 61 24.78 -3.70 4.94
C ASN A 61 24.23 -4.32 3.63
N TRP A 62 23.28 -3.62 3.01
CA TRP A 62 22.66 -4.02 1.75
C TRP A 62 23.28 -3.27 0.58
N ASN A 63 23.08 -3.81 -0.62
CA ASN A 63 23.27 -3.10 -1.87
C ASN A 63 21.93 -3.03 -2.61
N ALA A 64 20.97 -2.41 -1.94
CA ALA A 64 19.58 -2.48 -2.30
C ALA A 64 19.29 -1.78 -3.63
N ASP A 65 18.34 -2.36 -4.36
CA ASP A 65 17.78 -1.81 -5.58
C ASP A 65 16.27 -2.05 -5.60
N PHE A 66 15.52 -1.31 -6.41
CA PHE A 66 14.07 -1.30 -6.35
C PHE A 66 13.42 -1.11 -7.73
N VAL A 67 12.18 -1.53 -7.86
CA VAL A 67 11.52 -1.63 -9.17
C VAL A 67 10.80 -0.34 -9.55
N LYS A 68 10.15 0.31 -8.57
CA LYS A 68 9.36 1.51 -8.80
C LYS A 68 9.21 2.34 -7.54
N TYR A 69 8.84 3.60 -7.72
CA TYR A 69 8.47 4.48 -6.61
C TYR A 69 7.23 5.31 -6.94
N ARG A 70 6.62 5.87 -5.91
CA ARG A 70 5.47 6.77 -5.96
C ARG A 70 5.65 7.87 -4.93
N ALA A 71 5.18 9.06 -5.27
CA ALA A 71 5.06 10.17 -4.33
C ALA A 71 3.65 10.74 -4.40
N SER A 72 3.07 11.11 -3.27
CA SER A 72 1.71 11.66 -3.19
C SER A 72 1.65 12.78 -2.16
N ASP A 73 0.98 13.88 -2.50
CA ASP A 73 0.71 14.99 -1.59
C ASP A 73 -0.81 15.19 -1.51
N GLY A 74 -1.49 14.46 -0.61
CA GLY A 74 -2.94 14.58 -0.52
C GLY A 74 -3.62 13.70 0.52
N ASN A 75 -4.75 14.21 1.02
CA ASN A 75 -5.49 13.64 2.15
C ASN A 75 -6.60 12.65 1.77
N ASN A 76 -6.66 12.16 0.52
CA ASN A 76 -7.86 11.48 -0.03
C ASN A 76 -7.60 10.22 -0.87
N SER A 77 -6.42 9.60 -0.74
CA SER A 77 -6.18 8.34 -1.45
C SER A 77 -6.87 7.18 -0.69
N ALA A 78 -8.13 6.89 -1.06
CA ALA A 78 -8.95 5.79 -0.51
C ALA A 78 -8.29 4.40 -0.65
N ASP A 79 -7.25 4.27 -1.47
CA ASP A 79 -6.43 3.06 -1.64
C ASP A 79 -5.46 2.84 -0.49
N ALA A 80 -4.85 3.90 0.05
CA ALA A 80 -3.94 3.75 1.18
C ALA A 80 -4.70 3.57 2.51
N SER A 81 -6.01 3.87 2.56
CA SER A 81 -6.85 3.70 3.77
C SER A 81 -7.38 2.31 4.01
N VAL A 82 -7.34 1.45 2.99
CA VAL A 82 -7.82 0.07 3.09
C VAL A 82 -6.66 -0.88 3.41
N TRP A 83 -6.95 -1.93 4.16
CA TRP A 83 -5.97 -2.99 4.41
C TRP A 83 -5.56 -3.65 3.10
N HIS A 84 -4.26 -3.77 2.85
CA HIS A 84 -3.71 -4.39 1.65
C HIS A 84 -2.34 -5.01 1.92
N ARG A 85 -1.84 -5.75 0.92
CA ARG A 85 -0.44 -6.15 0.78
C ARG A 85 0.05 -5.55 -0.53
N ASP A 86 1.25 -5.00 -0.56
CA ASP A 86 1.83 -4.45 -1.81
C ASP A 86 2.11 -5.55 -2.83
N VAL A 87 2.54 -6.71 -2.32
CA VAL A 87 2.77 -7.91 -3.11
C VAL A 87 2.06 -9.09 -2.45
N PHE A 88 1.29 -9.83 -3.22
CA PHE A 88 0.55 -11.00 -2.75
C PHE A 88 0.78 -12.22 -3.64
N SER A 89 0.47 -13.41 -3.12
CA SER A 89 0.49 -14.66 -3.87
C SER A 89 -0.87 -15.32 -3.78
N CYS A 90 -1.34 -15.87 -4.89
CA CYS A 90 -2.57 -16.66 -4.92
C CYS A 90 -2.32 -18.16 -4.67
N ASN A 91 -1.07 -18.57 -4.42
CA ASN A 91 -0.74 -19.97 -4.17
C ASN A 91 -0.60 -20.21 -2.66
N SER A 92 -1.41 -21.14 -2.13
CA SER A 92 -1.61 -21.43 -0.71
C SER A 92 -0.39 -22.00 0.04
N GLY A 93 0.72 -22.31 -0.63
CA GLY A 93 1.88 -22.97 -0.02
C GLY A 93 3.22 -22.28 -0.22
N ARG A 94 3.27 -20.99 -0.54
CA ARG A 94 4.51 -20.35 -1.01
C ARG A 94 5.18 -19.41 -0.01
N ASP A 95 6.51 -19.43 -0.11
CA ASP A 95 7.49 -18.66 0.65
C ASP A 95 7.18 -17.16 0.70
N MET A 96 7.65 -16.55 1.79
CA MET A 96 7.74 -15.11 2.00
C MET A 96 8.13 -14.39 0.70
N VAL A 97 7.43 -13.31 0.38
CA VAL A 97 7.81 -12.45 -0.75
C VAL A 97 9.20 -11.90 -0.45
N PRO A 98 10.22 -12.13 -1.30
CA PRO A 98 11.58 -11.67 -1.04
C PRO A 98 11.76 -10.19 -1.39
N SER A 99 10.72 -9.38 -1.23
CA SER A 99 10.70 -7.96 -1.54
C SER A 99 10.16 -7.15 -0.38
N HIS A 100 10.59 -5.90 -0.32
CA HIS A 100 10.21 -4.96 0.73
C HIS A 100 9.66 -3.68 0.14
N THR A 101 8.98 -2.90 0.97
CA THR A 101 8.55 -1.55 0.66
C THR A 101 9.19 -0.62 1.67
N LEU A 102 9.76 0.48 1.18
CA LEU A 102 10.38 1.53 1.96
C LEU A 102 9.52 2.80 1.89
N LEU A 103 9.15 3.34 3.04
CA LEU A 103 8.31 4.52 3.15
C LEU A 103 9.07 5.64 3.86
N SER A 104 8.82 6.87 3.41
CA SER A 104 9.15 8.09 4.15
C SER A 104 7.95 9.02 4.14
N TYR A 105 7.53 9.46 5.32
CA TYR A 105 6.56 10.53 5.48
C TYR A 105 7.31 11.85 5.68
N LEU A 106 6.91 12.88 4.93
CA LEU A 106 7.45 14.23 5.13
C LEU A 106 6.58 15.06 6.09
N ASP A 107 5.52 14.47 6.65
CA ASP A 107 4.62 15.02 7.65
C ASP A 107 4.39 13.95 8.74
N ILE A 108 3.86 14.33 9.91
CA ILE A 108 3.49 13.33 10.91
C ILE A 108 2.32 12.51 10.38
N ALA A 109 2.41 11.19 10.45
CA ALA A 109 1.36 10.29 9.98
C ALA A 109 1.32 8.99 10.79
N HIS A 110 0.19 8.27 10.70
CA HIS A 110 0.06 6.95 11.32
C HIS A 110 -0.20 5.86 10.30
N VAL A 111 0.39 4.69 10.55
CA VAL A 111 0.20 3.46 9.78
C VAL A 111 -0.22 2.34 10.73
N ASN A 112 -1.28 1.63 10.37
CA ASN A 112 -1.58 0.35 10.98
C ASN A 112 -0.85 -0.77 10.26
N VAL A 113 -0.28 -1.70 11.03
CA VAL A 113 0.27 -2.96 10.53
C VAL A 113 -0.30 -4.14 11.32
N LEU A 114 -0.34 -5.31 10.70
CA LEU A 114 -0.55 -6.57 11.40
C LEU A 114 0.79 -7.31 11.51
N VAL A 115 1.36 -7.26 12.72
CA VAL A 115 2.67 -7.84 13.04
C VAL A 115 2.72 -9.32 12.66
N GLY A 116 3.72 -9.71 11.86
CA GLY A 116 3.93 -11.09 11.44
C GLY A 116 3.01 -11.59 10.31
N SER A 117 2.12 -10.76 9.78
CA SER A 117 1.17 -11.18 8.73
C SER A 117 1.82 -11.57 7.40
N HIS A 118 3.08 -11.17 7.15
CA HIS A 118 3.88 -11.61 6.01
C HIS A 118 4.26 -13.09 6.05
N LYS A 119 4.26 -13.72 7.24
CA LYS A 119 4.61 -15.13 7.43
C LYS A 119 3.53 -16.09 6.91
N ASN A 120 2.29 -15.62 6.81
CA ASN A 120 1.19 -16.40 6.26
C ASN A 120 0.35 -15.56 5.30
N MET A 121 0.39 -15.94 4.02
CA MET A 121 -0.35 -15.25 2.96
C MET A 121 -1.86 -15.55 2.98
N SER A 122 -2.27 -16.63 3.66
CA SER A 122 -3.69 -16.97 3.81
C SER A 122 -3.99 -17.64 5.15
N LEU A 123 -4.86 -16.99 5.90
CA LEU A 123 -5.43 -17.48 7.14
C LEU A 123 -6.84 -18.04 6.91
N ASN A 124 -7.26 -18.97 7.76
CA ASN A 124 -8.68 -19.22 7.91
C ASN A 124 -9.37 -18.02 8.60
N LEU A 125 -10.70 -17.95 8.53
CA LEU A 125 -11.45 -16.81 9.06
C LEU A 125 -11.25 -16.59 10.56
N ALA A 126 -11.17 -17.67 11.35
CA ALA A 126 -10.98 -17.55 12.80
C ALA A 126 -9.62 -16.95 13.14
N ASP A 127 -8.55 -17.44 12.50
CA ASP A 127 -7.20 -16.93 12.69
C ASP A 127 -7.06 -15.48 12.21
N ALA A 128 -7.73 -15.10 11.12
CA ALA A 128 -7.80 -13.71 10.68
C ALA A 128 -8.43 -12.81 11.76
N LEU A 129 -9.60 -13.19 12.30
CA LEU A 129 -10.24 -12.38 13.35
C LEU A 129 -9.36 -12.26 14.60
N VAL A 130 -8.71 -13.34 15.03
CA VAL A 130 -7.77 -13.32 16.15
C VAL A 130 -6.56 -12.42 15.85
N GLN A 131 -5.99 -12.51 14.65
CA GLN A 131 -4.85 -11.69 14.23
C GLN A 131 -5.20 -10.20 14.23
N LEU A 132 -6.37 -9.81 13.71
CA LEU A 132 -6.80 -8.40 13.69
C LEU A 132 -6.84 -7.79 15.10
N ILE A 133 -7.26 -8.57 16.09
CA ILE A 133 -7.39 -8.11 17.48
C ILE A 133 -6.04 -8.12 18.19
N THR A 134 -5.24 -9.17 17.99
CA THR A 134 -4.04 -9.44 18.82
C THR A 134 -2.74 -8.94 18.21
N LYS A 135 -2.68 -8.68 16.90
CA LYS A 135 -1.46 -8.32 16.17
C LYS A 135 -1.50 -6.95 15.52
N LYS A 136 -2.62 -6.22 15.62
CA LYS A 136 -2.70 -4.86 15.11
C LYS A 136 -1.82 -3.93 15.94
N LYS A 137 -0.94 -3.21 15.26
CA LYS A 137 -0.10 -2.16 15.83
C LYS A 137 -0.28 -0.87 15.02
N THR A 138 -0.52 0.23 15.72
CA THR A 138 -0.44 1.58 15.15
C THR A 138 0.97 2.11 15.34
N ILE A 139 1.56 2.62 14.27
CA ILE A 139 2.88 3.22 14.24
C ILE A 139 2.71 4.69 13.88
N GLU A 140 3.20 5.58 14.75
CA GLU A 140 3.40 6.99 14.42
C GLU A 140 4.74 7.16 13.70
N MET A 141 4.72 7.86 12.57
CA MET A 141 5.86 8.17 11.73
C MET A 141 6.10 9.67 11.76
N HIS A 142 7.34 10.09 12.07
CA HIS A 142 7.74 11.49 12.04
C HIS A 142 8.57 11.79 10.79
N PRO A 143 8.60 13.06 10.33
CA PRO A 143 9.58 13.49 9.34
C PRO A 143 11.00 13.19 9.85
N GLY A 144 11.76 12.39 9.11
CA GLY A 144 13.07 11.90 9.54
C GLY A 144 13.12 10.38 9.62
N ASP A 145 11.97 9.75 9.82
CA ASP A 145 11.86 8.30 9.94
C ASP A 145 11.85 7.61 8.57
N LEU A 146 12.37 6.38 8.54
CA LEU A 146 12.17 5.43 7.46
C LEU A 146 11.50 4.18 7.99
N MET A 147 10.51 3.66 7.27
CA MET A 147 9.92 2.35 7.55
C MET A 147 10.19 1.42 6.38
N LEU A 148 10.88 0.32 6.64
CA LEU A 148 11.06 -0.78 5.69
C LEU A 148 10.23 -1.97 6.17
N PHE A 149 9.38 -2.50 5.31
CA PHE A 149 8.54 -3.66 5.65
C PHE A 149 8.45 -4.66 4.51
N ASN A 150 8.21 -5.92 4.83
CA ASN A 150 8.00 -6.95 3.82
C ASN A 150 6.79 -6.59 2.95
N SER A 151 6.90 -6.63 1.63
CA SER A 151 5.80 -6.22 0.74
C SER A 151 4.54 -7.08 0.89
N GLY A 152 4.66 -8.26 1.52
CA GLY A 152 3.54 -9.10 1.92
C GLY A 152 2.89 -8.70 3.25
N LEU A 153 3.41 -7.75 4.03
CA LEU A 153 2.81 -7.35 5.31
C LEU A 153 1.46 -6.67 5.09
N ILE A 154 0.43 -7.10 5.84
CA ILE A 154 -0.87 -6.44 5.85
C ILE A 154 -0.76 -5.10 6.58
N HIS A 155 -1.08 -4.02 5.88
CA HIS A 155 -1.01 -2.67 6.43
C HIS A 155 -2.06 -1.73 5.82
N CYS A 156 -2.29 -0.58 6.49
CA CYS A 156 -3.05 0.54 5.95
C CYS A 156 -2.65 1.86 6.63
N GLY A 157 -2.76 2.97 5.90
CA GLY A 157 -2.67 4.31 6.47
C GLY A 157 -3.90 4.66 7.31
N ILE A 158 -3.70 5.45 8.37
CA ILE A 158 -4.78 6.03 9.17
C ILE A 158 -5.03 7.47 8.69
N PHE A 159 -6.29 7.79 8.42
CA PHE A 159 -6.75 9.08 7.91
C PHE A 159 -7.65 9.73 8.95
N VAL A 160 -7.05 10.26 10.02
CA VAL A 160 -7.83 10.76 11.16
C VAL A 160 -7.45 12.20 11.57
N ASP A 161 -6.37 12.76 11.03
CA ASP A 161 -5.97 14.13 11.40
C ASP A 161 -6.75 15.17 10.59
N VAL A 162 -7.93 15.50 11.12
CA VAL A 162 -8.71 16.68 10.75
C VAL A 162 -7.84 17.93 11.00
N GLY A 163 -7.37 18.56 9.92
CA GLY A 163 -6.60 19.81 9.99
C GLY A 163 -5.22 19.79 9.34
N GLN A 164 -4.71 18.64 8.90
CA GLN A 164 -3.51 18.61 8.05
C GLN A 164 -3.85 18.90 6.58
N ASN A 165 -3.22 19.94 6.02
CA ASN A 165 -3.39 20.32 4.61
C ASN A 165 -2.62 19.40 3.65
N HIS A 166 -1.58 18.74 4.16
CA HIS A 166 -0.66 17.91 3.38
C HIS A 166 -0.45 16.58 4.08
N ARG A 167 -0.34 15.52 3.27
CA ARG A 167 0.12 14.20 3.71
C ARG A 167 1.11 13.70 2.67
N ARG A 168 2.34 14.19 2.78
CA ARG A 168 3.39 13.89 1.82
C ARG A 168 4.03 12.55 2.14
N LEU A 169 3.84 11.60 1.25
CA LEU A 169 4.34 10.23 1.37
C LEU A 169 5.15 9.87 0.12
N ILE A 170 6.34 9.33 0.35
CA ILE A 170 7.19 8.72 -0.66
C ILE A 170 7.27 7.22 -0.38
N GLN A 171 7.00 6.42 -1.39
CA GLN A 171 6.99 4.96 -1.30
C GLN A 171 7.87 4.38 -2.38
N VAL A 172 8.78 3.50 -1.98
CA VAL A 172 9.69 2.77 -2.85
C VAL A 172 9.33 1.30 -2.73
N PHE A 173 8.93 0.69 -3.84
CA PHE A 173 8.34 -0.64 -3.85
C PHE A 173 9.30 -1.67 -4.42
N GLU A 174 9.08 -2.92 -4.00
CA GLU A 174 9.86 -4.08 -4.43
C GLU A 174 11.37 -3.83 -4.26
N VAL A 175 11.74 -3.38 -3.06
CA VAL A 175 13.12 -3.19 -2.63
C VAL A 175 13.74 -4.54 -2.30
N TYR A 176 14.81 -4.88 -3.00
CA TYR A 176 15.58 -6.11 -2.80
C TYR A 176 16.91 -5.81 -2.11
N PRO A 177 17.45 -6.72 -1.27
CA PRO A 177 18.73 -6.50 -0.58
C PRO A 177 19.95 -6.36 -1.50
N SER A 178 19.83 -6.86 -2.74
CA SER A 178 20.87 -6.78 -3.76
C SER A 178 20.29 -6.77 -5.17
N ARG A 179 21.05 -6.26 -6.13
CA ARG A 179 20.75 -6.40 -7.57
C ARG A 179 20.61 -7.84 -8.04
N THR A 180 21.36 -8.76 -7.43
CA THR A 180 21.24 -10.20 -7.75
C THR A 180 19.86 -10.72 -7.34
N ALA A 181 19.41 -10.39 -6.13
CA ALA A 181 18.08 -10.76 -5.64
C ALA A 181 16.96 -10.14 -6.50
N LEU A 182 17.12 -8.87 -6.93
CA LEU A 182 16.20 -8.23 -7.86
C LEU A 182 16.08 -9.04 -9.16
N ARG A 183 17.21 -9.34 -9.82
CA ARG A 183 17.21 -10.09 -11.08
C ARG A 183 16.62 -11.50 -10.96
N GLU A 184 16.83 -12.14 -9.81
CA GLU A 184 16.32 -13.49 -9.55
C GLU A 184 14.80 -13.52 -9.36
N HIS A 185 14.27 -12.53 -8.62
CA HIS A 185 12.90 -12.55 -8.12
C HIS A 185 11.93 -11.67 -8.90
N ASP A 186 12.35 -10.54 -9.46
CA ASP A 186 11.45 -9.57 -10.12
C ASP A 186 10.65 -10.20 -11.26
N ARG A 187 11.27 -11.07 -12.06
CA ARG A 187 10.61 -11.84 -13.13
C ARG A 187 9.43 -12.72 -12.65
N ASN A 188 9.34 -12.99 -11.34
CA ASN A 188 8.26 -13.77 -10.73
C ASN A 188 7.13 -12.91 -10.19
N VAL A 189 7.30 -11.59 -10.19
CA VAL A 189 6.29 -10.60 -9.81
C VAL A 189 5.61 -10.11 -11.10
N LEU A 190 4.29 -10.26 -11.15
CA LEU A 190 3.49 -9.72 -12.24
C LEU A 190 2.93 -8.35 -11.83
N HIS A 191 3.25 -7.33 -12.62
CA HIS A 191 2.81 -5.96 -12.35
C HIS A 191 1.45 -5.72 -12.96
N ILE A 192 0.45 -5.52 -12.11
CA ILE A 192 -0.92 -5.23 -12.54
C ILE A 192 -0.92 -3.84 -13.20
N LYS A 193 -1.64 -3.68 -14.31
CA LYS A 193 -1.84 -2.37 -14.95
C LYS A 193 -3.09 -1.71 -14.40
N GLN A 194 -3.18 -0.39 -14.57
CA GLN A 194 -4.30 0.42 -14.11
C GLN A 194 -5.64 -0.24 -14.49
N TRP A 195 -6.48 -0.45 -13.48
CA TRP A 195 -7.90 -0.80 -13.65
C TRP A 195 -8.75 0.42 -13.37
N SER A 196 -9.82 0.62 -14.15
CA SER A 196 -10.72 1.75 -13.98
C SER A 196 -11.37 1.67 -12.60
N LYS A 197 -11.17 2.71 -11.77
CA LYS A 197 -11.79 2.74 -10.44
C LYS A 197 -13.28 3.00 -10.60
N ASN A 198 -14.09 2.24 -9.87
CA ASN A 198 -15.52 2.51 -9.75
C ASN A 198 -15.74 3.83 -8.97
N GLN A 199 -16.19 4.87 -9.67
CA GLN A 199 -16.40 6.22 -9.14
C GLN A 199 -17.43 6.27 -8.01
N MET A 200 -18.39 5.34 -8.00
CA MET A 200 -19.41 5.22 -6.97
C MET A 200 -18.81 4.89 -5.59
N LEU A 201 -17.86 3.96 -5.54
CA LEU A 201 -17.22 3.55 -4.28
C LEU A 201 -16.36 4.65 -3.67
N GLN A 202 -15.66 5.43 -4.50
CA GLN A 202 -14.92 6.61 -4.03
C GLN A 202 -15.83 7.68 -3.41
N THR A 203 -17.06 7.77 -3.92
CA THR A 203 -18.05 8.70 -3.37
C THR A 203 -18.58 8.18 -2.03
N LEU A 204 -18.85 6.88 -1.93
CA LEU A 204 -19.36 6.24 -0.72
C LEU A 204 -18.32 6.12 0.40
N SER A 205 -17.03 6.00 0.07
CA SER A 205 -15.94 5.91 1.06
C SER A 205 -15.73 7.21 1.84
N ARG A 206 -16.39 8.32 1.45
CA ARG A 206 -16.37 9.59 2.19
C ARG A 206 -17.14 9.52 3.51
N PHE A 207 -17.99 8.51 3.71
CA PHE A 207 -18.71 8.32 4.97
C PHE A 207 -17.92 7.41 5.92
N TYR A 208 -17.62 7.90 7.12
CA TYR A 208 -16.78 7.20 8.10
C TYR A 208 -17.26 5.77 8.46
N ILE A 209 -18.58 5.59 8.57
CA ILE A 209 -19.16 4.27 8.88
C ILE A 209 -18.94 3.31 7.70
N ILE A 210 -19.14 3.78 6.47
CA ILE A 210 -18.95 2.97 5.27
C ILE A 210 -17.48 2.56 5.15
N ILE A 211 -16.53 3.49 5.33
CA ILE A 211 -15.10 3.15 5.24
C ILE A 211 -14.64 2.19 6.34
N SER A 212 -15.21 2.27 7.55
CA SER A 212 -14.90 1.33 8.63
C SER A 212 -15.35 -0.10 8.29
N VAL A 213 -16.56 -0.24 7.74
CA VAL A 213 -17.09 -1.53 7.27
C VAL A 213 -16.28 -2.05 6.09
N LEU A 214 -15.99 -1.19 5.10
CA LEU A 214 -15.15 -1.53 3.96
C LEU A 214 -13.75 -2.01 4.40
N ASN A 215 -13.14 -1.33 5.36
CA ASN A 215 -11.83 -1.71 5.89
C ASN A 215 -11.87 -3.09 6.55
N PHE A 216 -12.89 -3.37 7.36
CA PHE A 216 -13.03 -4.68 8.00
C PHE A 216 -13.12 -5.83 6.98
N PHE A 217 -13.91 -5.65 5.92
CA PHE A 217 -14.03 -6.71 4.93
C PHE A 217 -12.84 -6.81 3.98
N THR A 218 -12.27 -5.69 3.55
CA THR A 218 -11.03 -5.73 2.76
C THR A 218 -9.93 -6.42 3.55
N TYR A 219 -9.87 -6.20 4.87
CA TYR A 219 -9.01 -6.99 5.74
C TYR A 219 -9.28 -8.49 5.64
N LEU A 220 -10.53 -8.95 5.77
CA LEU A 220 -10.88 -10.37 5.65
C LEU A 220 -10.48 -10.94 4.28
N THR A 221 -10.71 -10.20 3.19
CA THR A 221 -10.28 -10.61 1.86
C THR A 221 -8.76 -10.77 1.77
N VAL A 222 -8.00 -9.78 2.23
CA VAL A 222 -6.53 -9.78 2.13
C VAL A 222 -5.90 -10.84 3.05
N SER A 223 -6.43 -11.00 4.25
CA SER A 223 -5.92 -11.97 5.25
C SER A 223 -6.20 -13.42 4.87
N THR A 224 -7.32 -13.68 4.18
CA THR A 224 -7.69 -15.02 3.72
C THR A 224 -7.15 -15.37 2.32
N GLY A 225 -6.31 -14.52 1.73
CA GLY A 225 -5.64 -14.80 0.46
C GLY A 225 -6.44 -14.43 -0.80
N HIS A 226 -7.24 -13.36 -0.72
CA HIS A 226 -8.02 -12.80 -1.84
C HIS A 226 -9.06 -13.73 -2.48
N GLY A 227 -9.64 -14.64 -1.69
CA GLY A 227 -10.72 -15.51 -2.18
C GLY A 227 -10.21 -16.50 -3.24
N PHE A 228 -9.46 -17.50 -2.78
CA PHE A 228 -8.86 -18.58 -3.56
C PHE A 228 -9.60 -18.97 -4.84
N VAL A 229 -9.07 -18.48 -5.94
CA VAL A 229 -9.22 -19.08 -7.27
C VAL A 229 -7.80 -19.27 -7.77
N ASP A 230 -7.47 -20.44 -8.32
CA ASP A 230 -6.19 -20.76 -8.97
C ASP A 230 -5.78 -19.67 -9.99
N CYS A 231 -5.07 -18.65 -9.54
CA CYS A 231 -4.58 -17.59 -10.40
C CYS A 231 -3.24 -18.01 -10.99
N ILE A 232 -3.27 -18.29 -12.30
CA ILE A 232 -2.30 -17.96 -13.35
C ILE A 232 -0.80 -18.07 -13.02
N ARG A 233 -0.10 -18.96 -13.74
CA ARG A 233 1.36 -19.15 -14.01
C ARG A 233 2.47 -18.51 -13.13
N LYS A 234 2.33 -17.30 -12.59
CA LYS A 234 3.37 -16.55 -11.84
C LYS A 234 3.32 -16.80 -10.33
N LYS A 235 4.37 -16.36 -9.62
CA LYS A 235 4.54 -16.61 -8.18
C LYS A 235 3.90 -15.52 -7.32
N TYR A 236 3.99 -14.27 -7.77
CA TYR A 236 3.57 -13.10 -7.02
C TYR A 236 2.91 -12.05 -7.91
N TYR A 237 2.05 -11.21 -7.33
CA TYR A 237 1.36 -10.11 -7.98
C TYR A 237 1.60 -8.83 -7.20
N SER A 238 1.90 -7.75 -7.91
CA SER A 238 2.05 -6.42 -7.31
C SER A 238 0.74 -5.65 -7.41
N SER A 239 0.04 -5.52 -6.28
CA SER A 239 -1.31 -4.95 -6.16
C SER A 239 -1.34 -3.44 -6.42
N GLU A 240 -0.21 -2.78 -6.23
CA GLU A 240 -0.08 -1.34 -6.30
C GLU A 240 -0.37 -0.78 -7.71
N GLY A 241 -0.41 -1.61 -8.76
CA GLY A 241 -0.66 -1.26 -10.15
C GLY A 241 -1.95 -0.49 -10.51
N VAL A 242 -2.82 -0.15 -9.56
CA VAL A 242 -4.06 0.61 -9.81
C VAL A 242 -3.78 2.09 -10.14
N ARG A 243 -2.55 2.58 -9.93
CA ARG A 243 -2.17 3.95 -10.32
C ARG A 243 -1.52 3.99 -11.70
N PRO A 244 -1.79 5.06 -12.48
CA PRO A 244 -1.12 5.28 -13.76
C PRO A 244 0.39 5.36 -13.58
N ARG A 245 1.11 4.90 -14.60
CA ARG A 245 2.56 5.02 -14.70
C ARG A 245 2.89 6.33 -15.41
N LEU A 246 4.04 6.88 -15.08
CA LEU A 246 4.52 8.12 -15.65
C LEU A 246 6.01 7.99 -15.96
N THR A 247 6.40 8.49 -17.13
CA THR A 247 7.81 8.68 -17.48
C THR A 247 8.24 10.05 -17.00
N VAL A 248 9.33 10.10 -16.23
CA VAL A 248 9.86 11.36 -15.71
C VAL A 248 10.37 12.22 -16.85
N VAL A 249 9.95 13.48 -16.86
CA VAL A 249 10.43 14.49 -17.79
C VAL A 249 11.30 15.48 -17.03
N VAL A 250 12.54 15.64 -17.50
CA VAL A 250 13.56 16.45 -16.85
C VAL A 250 13.11 17.90 -16.73
N ASN A 251 13.35 18.52 -15.57
CA ASN A 251 13.02 19.92 -15.26
C ASN A 251 11.52 20.26 -15.39
N THR A 252 10.64 19.28 -15.17
CA THR A 252 9.19 19.50 -15.16
C THR A 252 8.56 18.93 -13.91
N ARG A 253 7.56 19.65 -13.39
CA ARG A 253 6.64 19.10 -12.40
C ARG A 253 5.55 18.32 -13.12
N GLN A 254 5.18 17.17 -12.58
CA GLN A 254 4.24 16.24 -13.20
C GLN A 254 3.17 15.81 -12.19
N PRO A 255 2.00 15.30 -12.62
CA PRO A 255 0.94 14.90 -11.70
C PRO A 255 1.40 13.96 -10.59
N ASP A 256 0.88 14.15 -9.38
CA ASP A 256 1.22 13.34 -8.21
C ASP A 256 0.63 11.92 -8.31
N ASN A 257 1.03 11.03 -7.39
CA ASN A 257 0.42 9.70 -7.21
C ASN A 257 0.50 8.79 -8.45
N HIS A 258 1.57 8.94 -9.24
CA HIS A 258 1.93 8.06 -10.37
C HIS A 258 3.11 7.17 -10.01
N TYR A 259 3.20 5.99 -10.64
CA TYR A 259 4.39 5.17 -10.56
C TYR A 259 5.46 5.60 -11.53
N ILE A 260 6.67 5.72 -11.01
CA ILE A 260 7.88 5.82 -11.80
C ILE A 260 8.55 4.45 -11.79
N MET A 261 8.71 3.85 -12.97
CA MET A 261 9.35 2.55 -13.13
C MET A 261 10.86 2.73 -13.33
N MET A 262 11.67 2.06 -12.51
CA MET A 262 13.14 2.10 -12.61
C MET A 262 13.70 1.01 -13.52
N HIS A 263 12.93 -0.06 -13.72
CA HIS A 263 13.31 -1.22 -14.51
C HIS A 263 12.17 -1.67 -15.43
N THR A 264 12.54 -2.39 -16.49
CA THR A 264 11.56 -3.09 -17.34
C THR A 264 11.00 -4.27 -16.57
N THR A 265 9.69 -4.27 -16.33
CA THR A 265 8.98 -5.31 -15.57
C THR A 265 8.17 -6.24 -16.45
N THR A 266 7.77 -7.39 -15.90
CA THR A 266 6.74 -8.22 -16.51
C THR A 266 5.37 -7.70 -16.13
N ASP A 267 4.65 -7.12 -17.09
CA ASP A 267 3.31 -6.63 -16.89
C ASP A 267 2.26 -7.72 -17.08
N ALA A 268 1.20 -7.66 -16.29
CA ALA A 268 -0.02 -8.41 -16.55
C ALA A 268 -0.61 -8.00 -17.90
N THR A 269 -1.09 -8.98 -18.65
CA THR A 269 -2.02 -8.76 -19.76
C THR A 269 -3.30 -8.11 -19.25
N GLU A 270 -4.10 -7.55 -20.16
CA GLU A 270 -5.39 -6.95 -19.80
C GLU A 270 -6.35 -7.99 -19.20
N GLU A 271 -6.34 -9.22 -19.73
CA GLU A 271 -7.15 -10.32 -19.20
C GLU A 271 -6.72 -10.71 -17.78
N GLU A 272 -5.41 -10.85 -17.53
CA GLU A 272 -4.85 -11.11 -16.20
C GLU A 272 -5.22 -9.98 -15.23
N THR A 273 -5.05 -8.74 -15.65
CA THR A 273 -5.40 -7.54 -14.88
C THR A 273 -6.88 -7.57 -14.50
N ARG A 274 -7.78 -7.83 -15.44
CA ARG A 274 -9.23 -7.92 -15.18
C ARG A 274 -9.56 -9.04 -14.21
N ARG A 275 -8.97 -10.23 -14.38
CA ARG A 275 -9.22 -11.37 -13.48
C ARG A 275 -8.75 -11.07 -12.06
N ILE A 276 -7.56 -10.50 -11.91
CA ILE A 276 -7.01 -10.14 -10.61
C ILE A 276 -7.84 -9.02 -9.98
N ALA A 277 -8.21 -7.97 -10.73
CA ALA A 277 -9.08 -6.91 -10.25
C ALA A 277 -10.43 -7.45 -9.80
N LEU A 278 -11.01 -8.40 -10.53
CA LEU A 278 -12.27 -9.05 -10.15
C LEU A 278 -12.13 -9.80 -8.82
N LEU A 279 -11.05 -10.55 -8.60
CA LEU A 279 -10.85 -11.31 -7.37
C LEU A 279 -10.48 -10.44 -6.17
N THR A 280 -9.61 -9.46 -6.39
CA THR A 280 -9.04 -8.63 -5.33
C THR A 280 -9.91 -7.43 -4.98
N MET A 281 -10.70 -6.93 -5.94
CA MET A 281 -11.49 -5.70 -5.79
C MET A 281 -12.98 -5.94 -6.00
N GLU A 282 -13.42 -6.64 -7.07
CA GLU A 282 -14.85 -6.64 -7.44
C GLU A 282 -15.70 -7.73 -6.76
N ALA A 283 -15.21 -8.94 -6.55
CA ALA A 283 -15.94 -10.01 -5.86
C ALA A 283 -16.27 -9.66 -4.41
N PRO A 284 -15.36 -9.05 -3.64
CA PRO A 284 -15.71 -8.45 -2.36
C PRO A 284 -16.76 -7.34 -2.54
N ASN A 285 -16.63 -6.46 -3.54
CA ASN A 285 -17.61 -5.38 -3.81
C ASN A 285 -19.03 -5.87 -4.14
N VAL A 286 -19.18 -6.96 -4.87
CA VAL A 286 -20.50 -7.56 -5.19
C VAL A 286 -21.13 -8.17 -3.93
N PHE A 287 -20.32 -8.84 -3.11
CA PHE A 287 -20.75 -9.29 -1.79
C PHE A 287 -21.16 -8.08 -0.90
N TYR A 288 -20.41 -6.98 -0.95
CA TYR A 288 -20.70 -5.75 -0.20
C TYR A 288 -22.01 -5.08 -0.62
N PHE A 289 -22.24 -4.94 -1.93
CA PHE A 289 -23.50 -4.40 -2.43
C PHE A 289 -24.68 -5.26 -1.96
N SER A 290 -24.54 -6.58 -2.04
CA SER A 290 -25.58 -7.53 -1.62
C SER A 290 -25.86 -7.43 -0.12
N LEU A 291 -24.82 -7.38 0.72
CA LEU A 291 -24.96 -7.25 2.18
C LEU A 291 -25.59 -5.92 2.59
N CYS A 292 -25.16 -4.81 1.98
CA CYS A 292 -25.75 -3.48 2.22
C CYS A 292 -27.24 -3.45 1.83
N MET A 293 -27.61 -4.05 0.70
CA MET A 293 -29.01 -4.15 0.27
C MET A 293 -29.85 -4.97 1.27
N VAL A 294 -29.29 -6.04 1.83
CA VAL A 294 -29.95 -6.84 2.89
C VAL A 294 -30.14 -6.01 4.17
N ILE A 295 -29.13 -5.28 4.63
CA ILE A 295 -29.23 -4.44 5.84
C ILE A 295 -30.28 -3.34 5.64
N VAL A 296 -30.25 -2.64 4.49
CA VAL A 296 -31.25 -1.62 4.16
C VAL A 296 -32.65 -2.22 4.13
N LEU A 297 -32.81 -3.40 3.53
CA LEU A 297 -34.09 -4.11 3.52
C LEU A 297 -34.58 -4.43 4.94
N CYS A 298 -33.70 -4.93 5.81
CA CYS A 298 -34.02 -5.19 7.22
C CYS A 298 -34.47 -3.93 7.96
N ILE A 299 -33.79 -2.79 7.75
CA ILE A 299 -34.17 -1.50 8.35
C ILE A 299 -35.54 -1.05 7.84
N VAL A 300 -35.79 -1.12 6.54
CA VAL A 300 -37.09 -0.76 5.94
C VAL A 300 -38.21 -1.62 6.50
N VAL A 301 -38.00 -2.93 6.63
CA VAL A 301 -38.97 -3.86 7.24
C VAL A 301 -39.21 -3.50 8.70
N TYR A 302 -38.15 -3.23 9.47
CA TYR A 302 -38.25 -2.83 10.87
C TYR A 302 -39.06 -1.54 11.04
N VAL A 303 -38.73 -0.48 10.30
CA VAL A 303 -39.42 0.82 10.36
C VAL A 303 -40.88 0.71 9.93
N LYS A 304 -41.17 -0.08 8.89
CA LYS A 304 -42.57 -0.35 8.52
C LYS A 304 -43.32 -1.05 9.64
N LYS A 305 -42.70 -2.02 10.32
CA LYS A 305 -43.32 -2.74 11.43
C LYS A 305 -43.57 -1.83 12.65
N THR A 306 -42.68 -0.88 12.93
CA THR A 306 -42.83 0.03 14.07
C THR A 306 -43.76 1.22 13.81
N ARG A 307 -44.01 1.60 12.55
CA ARG A 307 -44.99 2.64 12.18
C ARG A 307 -46.44 2.13 12.10
N ILE A 308 -46.67 0.83 12.26
CA ILE A 308 -48.00 0.21 12.28
C ILE A 308 -48.51 0.04 13.74
N VAL A 309 -47.81 0.62 14.72
CA VAL A 309 -48.23 0.66 16.13
C VAL A 309 -48.69 2.07 16.51
#